data_AF-A0A6N8Z199-F1
#
_entry.id   AF-A0A6N8Z199-F1
#
_cell.length_a   1.000
_cell.length_b   1.000
_cell.length_c   1.000
_cell.angle_alpha   90.00
_cell.angle_beta   90.00
_cell.angle_gamma   90.00
#
_symmetry.space_group_name_H-M   'P 1'
#
loop_
_entity.id
_entity.type
_entity.pdbx_description
1 polymer ?
#
loop_
_entity_poly.entity_id
_entity_poly.type
_entity_poly.pdbx_seq_one_letter_code
_entity_poly.pdbx_strand_id
1 'polypeptide(L)'
;MTTRSIVGSGKYTYEMHTDWAKVPEGWAMPAAAVYGDSQDRVYCFNRDPDHPVMIFDREGNYLNSWGAGLFLFPHAIFIDGHDNV
;
A
#
# COMPACT_ATOMS: atom_id res chain seq x y z
N MET A 1 -16.53 -4.63 18.05
CA MET A 1 -17.40 -4.72 16.87
C MET A 1 -16.79 -3.81 15.82
N THR A 2 -16.14 -4.37 14.80
CA THR A 2 -15.59 -3.57 13.70
C THR A 2 -16.77 -3.06 12.88
N THR A 3 -16.94 -1.75 12.81
CA THR A 3 -18.02 -1.14 12.06
C THR A 3 -17.77 -1.43 10.58
N ARG A 4 -18.55 -2.33 9.98
CA ARG A 4 -18.48 -2.62 8.54
C ARG A 4 -18.99 -1.41 7.76
N SER A 5 -18.07 -0.58 7.31
CA SER A 5 -18.40 0.54 6.44
C SER A 5 -18.49 0.05 5.00
N ILE A 6 -19.72 -0.03 4.47
CA ILE A 6 -19.94 -0.27 3.05
C ILE A 6 -19.84 1.06 2.30
N VAL A 7 -19.03 1.09 1.24
CA VAL A 7 -18.90 2.23 0.32
C VAL A 7 -19.37 1.85 -1.08
N GLY A 8 -19.62 2.84 -1.94
CA GLY A 8 -20.14 2.63 -3.30
C GLY A 8 -21.66 2.71 -3.38
N SER A 9 -22.23 2.39 -4.55
CA SER A 9 -23.67 2.48 -4.81
C SER A 9 -24.11 1.58 -5.97
N GLY A 10 -25.42 1.32 -6.07
CA GLY A 10 -25.99 0.50 -7.14
C GLY A 10 -25.45 -0.93 -7.11
N LYS A 11 -24.93 -1.40 -8.26
CA LYS A 11 -24.35 -2.74 -8.41
C LYS A 11 -22.98 -2.89 -7.74
N TYR A 12 -22.27 -1.78 -7.48
CA TYR A 12 -20.88 -1.82 -7.04
C TYR A 12 -20.74 -1.22 -5.64
N THR A 13 -20.77 -2.11 -4.66
CA THR A 13 -20.52 -1.80 -3.26
C THR A 13 -19.31 -2.60 -2.76
N TYR A 14 -18.59 -2.04 -1.81
CA TYR A 14 -17.35 -2.62 -1.27
C TYR A 14 -17.35 -2.51 0.26
N GLU A 15 -16.87 -3.55 0.94
CA GLU A 15 -16.57 -3.50 2.37
C GLU A 15 -15.22 -2.81 2.57
N MET A 16 -15.22 -1.71 3.32
CA MET A 16 -14.00 -0.97 3.62
C MET A 16 -13.31 -1.59 4.83
N HIS A 17 -12.09 -2.08 4.62
CA HIS A 17 -11.19 -2.57 5.66
C HIS A 17 -10.18 -1.48 6.01
N THR A 18 -10.51 -0.61 6.96
CA THR A 18 -9.63 0.49 7.39
C THR A 18 -8.38 0.03 8.14
N ASP A 19 -8.37 -1.22 8.59
CA ASP A 19 -7.32 -1.90 9.35
C ASP A 19 -6.54 -2.92 8.51
N TRP A 20 -6.71 -2.91 7.18
CA TRP A 20 -6.02 -3.84 6.28
C TRP A 20 -4.49 -3.74 6.42
N ALA A 21 -3.93 -2.54 6.27
CA ALA A 21 -2.47 -2.34 6.32
C ALA A 21 -1.95 -2.46 7.76
N LYS A 22 -1.17 -3.51 8.02
CA LYS A 22 -0.49 -3.75 9.31
C LYS A 22 0.90 -3.11 9.28
N VAL A 23 0.91 -1.79 9.29
CA VAL A 23 2.14 -0.98 9.33
C VAL A 23 2.92 -1.29 10.61
N PRO A 24 4.26 -1.50 10.56
CA PRO A 24 5.08 -1.70 11.75
C PRO A 24 4.91 -0.59 12.79
N GLU A 25 5.04 -0.95 14.07
CA GLU A 25 4.90 0.01 15.17
C GLU A 25 5.90 1.16 15.03
N GLY A 26 5.40 2.40 15.19
CA GLY A 26 6.20 3.62 15.11
C GLY A 26 6.47 4.12 13.69
N TRP A 27 6.05 3.39 12.65
CA TRP A 27 6.20 3.82 11.26
C TRP A 27 4.94 4.51 10.74
N ALA A 28 5.11 5.36 9.72
CA ALA A 28 4.02 6.04 9.04
C ALA A 28 3.95 5.61 7.58
N MET A 29 2.73 5.58 7.02
CA MET A 29 2.51 5.29 5.61
C MET A 29 1.60 6.33 4.91
N PRO A 30 2.00 7.61 4.82
CA PRO A 30 1.38 8.57 3.90
C PRO A 30 1.62 8.21 2.43
N ALA A 31 0.98 7.13 1.95
CA ALA A 31 1.08 6.66 0.56
C ALA A 31 0.50 7.69 -0.43
N ALA A 32 1.28 8.02 -1.45
CA ALA A 32 0.85 8.85 -2.58
C ALA A 32 0.25 8.02 -3.73
N ALA A 33 0.73 6.79 -3.89
CA ALA A 33 0.21 5.83 -4.86
C ALA A 33 0.38 4.39 -4.35
N VAL A 34 -0.39 3.48 -4.94
CA VAL A 34 -0.28 2.03 -4.72
C VAL A 34 -0.29 1.29 -6.05
N TYR A 35 0.36 0.13 -6.11
CA TYR A 35 0.31 -0.77 -7.26
C TYR A 35 0.41 -2.24 -6.80
N GLY A 36 -0.20 -3.16 -7.54
CA GLY A 36 -0.16 -4.60 -7.26
C GLY A 36 0.74 -5.34 -8.25
N ASP A 37 1.47 -6.34 -7.79
CA ASP A 37 2.32 -7.16 -8.65
C ASP A 37 1.71 -8.54 -8.96
N SER A 38 2.45 -9.40 -9.66
CA SER A 38 1.97 -10.73 -10.05
C SER A 38 1.76 -11.71 -8.88
N GLN A 39 2.20 -11.36 -7.67
CA GLN A 39 2.14 -12.21 -6.47
C GLN A 39 1.08 -11.72 -5.45
N ASP A 40 0.16 -10.85 -5.88
CA ASP A 40 -0.83 -10.18 -5.02
C ASP A 40 -0.17 -9.36 -3.88
N ARG A 41 1.07 -8.88 -4.08
CA ARG A 41 1.69 -7.93 -3.15
C ARG A 41 1.27 -6.52 -3.52
N VAL A 42 1.01 -5.70 -2.52
CA VAL A 42 0.66 -4.29 -2.68
C VAL A 42 1.87 -3.45 -2.33
N TYR A 43 2.35 -2.68 -3.30
CA TYR A 43 3.41 -1.70 -3.14
C TYR A 43 2.79 -0.34 -2.87
N CYS A 44 3.13 0.26 -1.73
CA CYS A 44 2.74 1.61 -1.35
C CYS A 44 3.93 2.54 -1.57
N PHE A 45 3.80 3.50 -2.48
CA PHE A 45 4.80 4.55 -2.68
C PHE A 45 4.52 5.70 -1.70
N ASN A 46 5.22 5.62 -0.59
CA ASN A 46 5.05 6.33 0.65
C ASN A 46 5.91 7.59 0.71
N ARG A 47 5.42 8.66 1.34
CA ARG A 47 6.17 9.92 1.51
C ARG A 47 7.03 9.97 2.77
N ASP A 48 7.07 8.89 3.54
CA ASP A 48 8.06 8.72 4.59
C ASP A 48 9.46 8.55 3.96
N PRO A 49 10.47 9.34 4.38
CA PRO A 49 11.79 9.31 3.77
C PRO A 49 12.60 8.04 4.10
N ASP A 50 12.29 7.37 5.21
CA ASP A 50 12.99 6.16 5.67
C ASP A 50 12.36 4.90 5.05
N HIS A 51 11.07 4.94 4.71
CA HIS A 51 10.36 3.85 4.04
C HIS A 51 9.59 4.30 2.78
N PRO A 52 10.25 4.81 1.72
CA PRO A 52 9.56 5.34 0.54
C PRO A 52 8.77 4.29 -0.24
N VAL A 53 9.21 3.03 -0.27
CA VAL A 53 8.41 1.92 -0.80
C VAL A 53 8.17 0.94 0.33
N MET A 54 6.91 0.69 0.63
CA MET A 54 6.48 -0.36 1.57
C MET A 54 5.69 -1.42 0.82
N ILE A 55 5.94 -2.69 1.14
CA ILE A 55 5.33 -3.84 0.46
C ILE A 55 4.54 -4.65 1.48
N PHE A 56 3.29 -4.96 1.14
CA PHE A 56 2.39 -5.78 1.93
C PHE A 56 1.91 -6.99 1.12
N ASP A 57 1.54 -8.07 1.80
CA ASP A 57 0.76 -9.15 1.16
C ASP A 57 -0.71 -8.77 1.01
N ARG A 58 -1.48 -9.67 0.39
CA ARG A 58 -2.91 -9.51 0.14
C ARG A 58 -3.72 -9.28 1.42
N GLU A 59 -3.30 -9.87 2.54
CA GLU A 59 -3.92 -9.72 3.86
C GLU A 59 -3.39 -8.49 4.64
N GLY A 60 -2.56 -7.68 3.99
CA GLY A 60 -2.01 -6.43 4.52
C GLY A 60 -0.91 -6.63 5.55
N ASN A 61 -0.31 -7.82 5.65
CA ASN A 61 0.87 -8.03 6.48
C ASN A 61 2.08 -7.37 5.81
N TYR A 62 2.87 -6.64 6.60
CA TYR A 62 4.13 -6.06 6.13
C TYR A 62 5.10 -7.16 5.69
N LEU A 63 5.66 -7.00 4.49
CA LEU A 63 6.68 -7.90 3.94
C LEU A 63 8.05 -7.24 3.91
N ASN A 64 8.17 -6.01 3.39
CA ASN A 64 9.46 -5.34 3.24
C ASN A 64 9.31 -3.82 3.00
N SER A 65 10.42 -3.08 3.10
CA SER A 65 10.53 -1.69 2.65
C SER A 65 11.89 -1.40 2.04
N TRP A 66 11.95 -0.43 1.13
CA TRP A 66 13.18 0.04 0.50
C TRP A 66 13.04 1.46 -0.06
N GLY A 67 14.14 2.01 -0.57
CA GLY A 67 14.15 3.29 -1.28
C GLY A 67 14.60 4.49 -0.46
N ALA A 68 14.99 4.30 0.81
CA ALA A 68 15.51 5.36 1.67
C ALA A 68 16.63 6.14 0.98
N GLY A 69 16.52 7.47 0.96
CA GLY A 69 17.47 8.36 0.31
C GLY A 69 17.44 8.39 -1.22
N LEU A 70 16.57 7.61 -1.89
CA LEU A 70 16.46 7.59 -3.35
C LEU A 70 15.45 8.61 -3.89
N PHE A 71 14.48 9.02 -3.06
CA PHE A 71 13.35 9.84 -3.49
C PHE A 71 13.19 11.08 -2.62
N LEU A 72 13.06 12.24 -3.26
CA LEU A 72 12.79 13.50 -2.57
C LEU A 72 11.30 13.66 -2.25
N PHE A 73 10.43 13.28 -3.19
CA PHE A 73 8.98 13.40 -3.02
C PHE A 73 8.22 12.36 -3.89
N PRO A 74 8.00 11.15 -3.35
CA PRO A 74 7.23 10.08 -3.98
C PRO A 74 5.83 10.52 -4.45
N HIS A 75 5.44 10.06 -5.65
CA HIS A 75 4.13 10.36 -6.23
C HIS A 75 3.47 9.17 -6.92
N ALA A 76 4.00 8.68 -8.04
CA ALA A 76 3.44 7.56 -8.79
C ALA A 76 4.40 6.37 -8.79
N ILE A 77 3.84 5.17 -8.78
CA ILE A 77 4.55 3.89 -8.90
C ILE A 77 3.78 3.04 -9.92
N PHE A 78 4.52 2.27 -10.71
CA PHE A 78 3.98 1.35 -11.70
C PHE A 78 4.82 0.09 -11.66
N ILE A 79 4.18 -1.07 -11.72
CA ILE A 79 4.86 -2.36 -11.81
C ILE A 79 4.47 -3.00 -13.14
N ASP A 80 5.47 -3.35 -13.95
CA ASP A 80 5.24 -3.94 -15.25
C ASP A 80 4.88 -5.45 -15.18
N GLY A 81 4.61 -6.07 -16.33
CA GLY A 81 4.26 -7.50 -16.40
C GLY A 81 5.38 -8.48 -16.05
N HIS A 82 6.58 -7.99 -15.73
CA HIS A 82 7.73 -8.77 -15.27
C HIS A 82 8.09 -8.45 -13.81
N ASP A 83 7.21 -7.76 -13.09
CA ASP A 83 7.40 -7.28 -11.72
C ASP A 83 8.58 -6.29 -11.57
N ASN A 84 8.95 -5.55 -12.62
CA ASN A 84 9.87 -4.43 -12.49
C ASN A 84 9.14 -3.22 -11.91
N VAL A 85 9.76 -2.61 -10.91
CA VAL A 85 9.27 -1.42 -10.17
C VAL A 85 10.08 -0.19 -10.54
#